data_AF-A0A968PL34-F1
#
_entry.id   AF-A0A968PL34-F1
#
_cell.length_a   1.000
_cell.length_b   1.000
_cell.length_c   1.000
_cell.angle_alpha   90.00
_cell.angle_beta   90.00
_cell.angle_gamma   90.00
#
_symmetry.space_group_name_H-M   'P 1'
#
loop_
_entity.id
_entity.type
_entity.pdbx_description
1 polymer ?
#
loop_
_entity_poly.entity_id
_entity_poly.type
_entity_poly.pdbx_seq_one_letter_code
_entity_poly.pdbx_strand_id
1 'polypeptide(L)'
;MSWSLPPDQPGLSTGQRYFWQVVVHCDLNRPSSALVAEAEIEVVEIPSDLEMELDAATDDLARVRLYGEAGLWYDAFNEVLAAGQDAAARDTRLGLLDNLVNSEVVMETSIQEHQVRLTEIIELERSL
;
A
#
# COMPACT_ATOMS: atom_id res chain seq x y z
N MET A 1 -16.39 -5.35 -8.77
CA MET A 1 -17.15 -4.28 -8.11
C MET A 1 -16.13 -3.27 -7.59
N SER A 2 -16.23 -2.01 -7.99
CA SER A 2 -15.40 -0.93 -7.45
C SER A 2 -16.26 -0.07 -6.53
N TRP A 3 -15.81 0.15 -5.29
CA TRP A 3 -16.39 1.15 -4.41
C TRP A 3 -15.51 2.39 -4.42
N SER A 4 -16.11 3.56 -4.62
CA SER A 4 -15.45 4.86 -4.52
C SER A 4 -15.96 5.61 -3.31
N LEU A 5 -15.10 6.41 -2.69
CA LEU A 5 -15.50 7.32 -1.63
C LEU A 5 -16.49 8.37 -2.18
N PRO A 6 -17.43 8.89 -1.35
CA PRO A 6 -18.30 9.98 -1.76
C PRO A 6 -17.48 11.20 -2.20
N PRO A 7 -17.79 11.82 -3.35
CA PRO A 7 -16.98 12.91 -3.92
C PRO A 7 -17.01 14.19 -3.08
N ASP A 8 -18.02 14.31 -2.21
CA ASP A 8 -18.27 15.51 -1.40
C ASP A 8 -17.45 15.51 -0.09
N GLN A 9 -16.68 14.45 0.17
CA GLN A 9 -15.81 14.39 1.33
C GLN A 9 -14.47 15.08 1.02
N PRO A 10 -13.97 15.94 1.93
CA PRO A 10 -12.64 16.52 1.78
C PRO A 10 -11.61 15.39 1.76
N GLY A 11 -10.58 15.54 0.91
CA GLY A 11 -9.42 14.65 0.92
C GLY A 11 -8.64 14.73 2.23
N LEU A 12 -7.65 13.86 2.37
CA LEU A 12 -6.75 13.87 3.51
C LEU A 12 -5.81 15.09 3.42
N SER A 13 -5.53 15.70 4.56
CA SER A 13 -4.69 16.90 4.67
C SER A 13 -3.24 16.52 4.99
N THR A 14 -2.28 17.18 4.34
CA THR A 14 -0.85 17.06 4.65
C THR A 14 -0.54 17.45 6.10
N GLY A 15 0.41 16.74 6.70
CA GLY A 15 0.84 16.90 8.09
C GLY A 15 -0.14 16.32 9.11
N GLN A 16 -1.15 15.56 8.66
CA GLN A 16 -2.12 14.91 9.54
C GLN A 16 -1.91 13.39 9.54
N ARG A 17 -2.24 12.79 10.67
CA ARG A 17 -2.28 11.34 10.85
C ARG A 17 -3.73 10.87 10.90
N TYR A 18 -4.01 9.81 10.15
CA TYR A 18 -5.32 9.19 10.05
C TYR A 18 -5.22 7.73 10.45
N PHE A 19 -6.33 7.18 10.91
CA PHE A 19 -6.48 5.76 11.18
C PHE A 19 -7.46 5.19 10.17
N TRP A 20 -7.05 4.15 9.45
CA TRP A 20 -7.94 3.42 8.54
C TRP A 20 -8.21 2.03 9.08
N GLN A 21 -9.41 1.53 8.81
CA GLN A 21 -9.84 0.20 9.22
C GLN A 21 -10.73 -0.43 8.14
N VAL A 22 -10.46 -1.70 7.83
CA VAL A 22 -11.31 -2.56 7.00
C VAL A 22 -11.82 -3.71 7.85
N VAL A 23 -13.14 -3.87 7.90
CA VAL A 23 -13.81 -4.94 8.65
C VAL A 23 -14.55 -5.85 7.68
N VAL A 24 -14.17 -7.12 7.64
CA VAL A 24 -14.81 -8.14 6.81
C VAL A 24 -15.67 -9.04 7.69
N HIS A 25 -16.99 -8.91 7.55
CA HIS A 25 -17.95 -9.78 8.21
C HIS A 25 -18.18 -11.05 7.38
N CYS A 26 -17.51 -12.14 7.76
CA CYS A 26 -17.73 -13.46 7.14
C CYS A 26 -19.03 -14.13 7.62
N ASP A 27 -19.47 -13.85 8.86
CA ASP A 27 -20.74 -14.29 9.43
C ASP A 27 -21.48 -13.10 10.05
N LEU A 28 -22.59 -12.71 9.44
CA LEU A 28 -23.41 -11.58 9.89
C LEU A 28 -24.12 -11.86 11.23
N ASN A 29 -24.32 -13.12 11.60
CA ASN A 29 -24.91 -13.49 12.89
C ASN A 29 -23.87 -13.50 14.02
N ARG A 30 -22.58 -13.41 13.69
CA ARG A 30 -21.49 -13.35 14.66
C ARG A 30 -20.49 -12.23 14.32
N PRO A 31 -20.88 -10.95 14.46
CA PRO A 31 -20.02 -9.81 14.11
C PRO A 31 -18.68 -9.78 14.87
N SER A 32 -18.62 -10.37 16.06
CA SER A 32 -17.40 -10.43 16.88
C SER A 32 -16.29 -11.28 16.29
N SER A 33 -16.57 -12.12 15.29
CA SER A 33 -15.56 -12.89 14.56
C SER A 33 -15.18 -12.26 13.22
N ALA A 34 -15.50 -10.98 13.02
CA ALA A 34 -15.08 -10.25 11.83
C ALA A 34 -13.55 -10.18 11.75
N LEU A 35 -13.03 -10.27 10.53
CA LEU A 35 -11.62 -10.01 10.28
C LEU A 35 -11.44 -8.50 10.24
N VAL A 36 -10.49 -7.99 11.02
CA VAL A 36 -10.17 -6.56 11.10
C VAL A 36 -8.75 -6.36 10.61
N ALA A 37 -8.56 -5.42 9.70
CA ALA A 37 -7.27 -4.90 9.29
C ALA A 37 -7.28 -3.39 9.54
N GLU A 38 -6.24 -2.87 10.17
CA GLU A 38 -6.16 -1.47 10.56
C GLU A 38 -4.72 -0.97 10.54
N ALA A 39 -4.55 0.32 10.25
CA ALA A 39 -3.25 0.97 10.37
C ALA A 39 -3.40 2.48 10.55
N GLU A 40 -2.33 3.11 11.02
CA GLU A 40 -2.16 4.56 10.94
C GLU A 40 -1.49 4.94 9.61
N ILE A 41 -1.90 6.06 9.03
CA ILE A 41 -1.29 6.67 7.85
C ILE A 41 -1.02 8.14 8.13
N GLU A 42 0.18 8.60 7.79
CA GLU A 42 0.54 10.01 7.84
C GLU A 42 0.61 10.54 6.41
N VAL A 43 -0.09 11.65 6.15
CA VAL A 43 -0.02 12.31 4.84
C VAL A 43 1.11 13.31 4.90
N VAL A 44 2.18 13.05 4.15
CA VAL A 44 3.37 13.89 4.14
C VAL A 44 3.44 14.74 2.87
N GLU A 45 4.24 15.80 2.91
CA GLU A 45 4.52 16.61 1.72
C GLU A 45 5.49 15.86 0.81
N ILE A 46 5.26 15.91 -0.50
CA ILE A 46 6.18 15.35 -1.49
C ILE A 46 7.44 16.23 -1.51
N PRO A 47 8.65 15.67 -1.31
CA PRO A 47 9.88 16.44 -1.41
C PRO A 47 10.02 17.08 -2.81
N SER A 48 10.46 18.34 -2.88
CA SER A 48 10.58 19.06 -4.16
C SER A 48 11.49 18.37 -5.18
N ASP A 49 12.56 17.72 -4.71
CA ASP A 49 13.48 16.99 -5.58
C ASP A 49 12.80 15.76 -6.20
N LEU A 50 11.94 15.08 -5.43
CA LEU A 50 11.13 13.96 -5.90
C LEU A 50 10.08 14.42 -6.91
N GLU A 51 9.44 15.56 -6.69
CA GLU A 51 8.45 16.12 -7.63
C GLU A 51 9.07 16.36 -9.02
N MET A 52 10.28 16.92 -9.06
CA MET A 52 11.02 17.11 -10.31
C MET A 52 11.37 15.79 -11.01
N GLU A 53 11.76 14.76 -10.26
CA GLU A 53 12.06 13.42 -10.81
C GLU A 53 10.79 12.74 -11.35
N LEU A 54 9.66 12.89 -10.66
CA LEU A 54 8.37 12.35 -11.05
C LEU A 54 7.84 12.99 -12.34
N ASP A 55 8.05 14.29 -12.53
CA ASP A 55 7.68 15.02 -13.76
C ASP A 55 8.54 14.62 -14.97
N ALA A 56 9.79 14.22 -14.72
CA ALA A 56 10.70 13.74 -15.76
C ALA A 56 10.49 12.26 -16.12
N ALA A 57 9.78 11.50 -15.28
CA ALA A 57 9.52 10.09 -15.50
C ALA A 57 8.55 9.86 -16.66
N THR A 58 9.00 9.16 -17.70
CA THR A 58 8.22 8.86 -18.91
C THR A 58 7.62 7.45 -18.92
N ASP A 59 7.96 6.62 -17.93
CA ASP A 59 7.52 5.25 -17.77
C ASP A 59 6.77 5.11 -16.44
N ASP A 60 5.61 4.46 -16.45
CA ASP A 60 4.73 4.33 -15.29
C ASP A 60 5.43 3.57 -14.15
N LEU A 61 6.26 2.57 -14.47
CA LEU A 61 7.04 1.83 -13.48
C LEU A 61 8.22 2.63 -12.91
N ALA A 62 8.71 3.65 -13.61
CA ALA A 62 9.72 4.55 -13.07
C ALA A 62 9.16 5.36 -11.89
N ARG A 63 7.92 5.84 -12.01
CA ARG A 63 7.22 6.56 -10.92
C ARG A 63 7.03 5.67 -9.69
N VAL A 64 6.67 4.40 -9.88
CA VAL A 64 6.57 3.42 -8.78
C VAL A 64 7.87 3.35 -7.99
N ARG A 65 9.00 3.27 -8.68
CA ARG A 65 10.32 3.13 -8.04
C ARG A 65 10.72 4.41 -7.30
N LEU A 66 10.47 5.57 -7.89
CA LEU A 66 10.73 6.89 -7.26
C LEU A 66 9.97 7.06 -5.95
N TYR A 67 8.66 6.76 -5.94
CA TYR A 67 7.87 6.79 -4.70
C TYR A 67 8.38 5.77 -3.67
N GLY A 68 8.69 4.55 -4.11
CA GLY A 68 9.20 3.50 -3.22
C GLY A 68 10.54 3.86 -2.56
N GLU A 69 11.49 4.39 -3.34
CA GLU A 69 12.80 4.86 -2.86
C GLU A 69 12.69 6.04 -1.88
N ALA A 70 11.67 6.89 -2.05
CA ALA A 70 11.36 7.98 -1.13
C ALA A 70 10.59 7.56 0.13
N GLY A 71 10.22 6.29 0.27
CA GLY A 71 9.43 5.77 1.39
C GLY A 71 7.94 6.12 1.33
N LEU A 72 7.46 6.63 0.19
CA LEU A 72 6.05 6.93 -0.07
C LEU A 72 5.33 5.67 -0.60
N TRP A 73 5.25 4.65 0.28
CA TRP A 73 4.79 3.30 -0.08
C TRP A 73 3.38 3.26 -0.67
N TYR A 74 2.44 4.02 -0.11
CA TYR A 74 1.06 4.05 -0.60
C TYR A 74 0.96 4.64 -2.01
N ASP A 75 1.75 5.67 -2.31
CA ASP A 75 1.85 6.27 -3.64
C ASP A 75 2.48 5.29 -4.65
N ALA A 76 3.54 4.57 -4.25
CA ALA A 76 4.15 3.53 -5.08
C ALA A 76 3.15 2.42 -5.42
N PHE A 77 2.35 1.96 -4.45
CA PHE A 77 1.29 0.98 -4.70
C PHE A 77 0.18 1.54 -5.58
N ASN A 78 -0.21 2.80 -5.41
CA ASN A 78 -1.22 3.42 -6.27
C ASN A 78 -0.76 3.48 -7.74
N GLU A 79 0.48 3.86 -7.99
CA GLU A 79 1.07 3.89 -9.33
C GLU A 79 1.11 2.48 -9.96
N VAL A 80 1.57 1.45 -9.23
CA VAL A 80 1.66 0.10 -9.82
C VAL A 80 0.29 -0.53 -10.07
N LEU A 81 -0.71 -0.19 -9.26
CA LEU A 81 -2.08 -0.64 -9.47
C LEU A 81 -2.74 0.06 -10.67
N ALA A 82 -2.33 1.30 -10.96
CA ALA A 82 -2.78 2.06 -12.13
C ALA A 82 -2.08 1.61 -13.43
N ALA A 83 -0.80 1.20 -13.36
CA ALA A 83 0.01 0.74 -14.50
C ALA A 83 -0.55 -0.53 -15.19
N GLY A 84 -1.45 -1.27 -14.54
CA GLY A 84 -2.18 -2.39 -15.14
C GLY A 84 -1.92 -3.73 -14.45
N GLN A 85 -2.16 -4.83 -15.19
CA GLN A 85 -2.06 -6.20 -14.67
C GLN A 85 -1.17 -7.10 -15.55
N ASP A 86 -0.28 -6.49 -16.34
CA ASP A 86 0.69 -7.26 -17.10
C ASP A 86 1.77 -7.87 -16.19
N ALA A 87 2.65 -8.69 -16.77
CA ALA A 87 3.69 -9.37 -16.01
C ALA A 87 4.66 -8.38 -15.34
N ALA A 88 4.97 -7.25 -15.98
CA ALA A 88 5.92 -6.28 -15.45
C ALA A 88 5.35 -5.50 -14.26
N ALA A 89 4.08 -5.08 -14.33
CA ALA A 89 3.37 -4.46 -13.23
C ALA A 89 3.18 -5.44 -12.06
N ARG A 90 2.87 -6.72 -12.36
CA ARG A 90 2.78 -7.77 -11.34
C ARG A 90 4.12 -8.01 -10.63
N ASP A 91 5.20 -8.17 -11.37
CA ASP A 91 6.54 -8.37 -10.81
C ASP A 91 6.97 -7.16 -9.96
N THR A 92 6.68 -5.95 -10.43
CA THR A 92 6.95 -4.72 -9.68
C THR A 92 6.15 -4.65 -8.38
N ARG A 93 4.85 -5.01 -8.43
CA ARG A 93 3.98 -5.07 -7.25
C ARG A 93 4.49 -6.08 -6.22
N LEU A 94 4.93 -7.26 -6.66
CA LEU A 94 5.53 -8.27 -5.79
C LEU A 94 6.86 -7.76 -5.20
N GLY A 95 7.68 -7.08 -5.99
CA GLY A 95 8.92 -6.46 -5.53
C GLY A 95 8.69 -5.38 -4.46
N LEU A 96 7.64 -4.57 -4.57
CA LEU A 96 7.26 -3.62 -3.52
C LEU A 96 6.90 -4.34 -2.21
N LEU A 97 6.10 -5.40 -2.29
CA LEU A 97 5.72 -6.19 -1.12
C LEU A 97 6.93 -6.86 -0.46
N ASP A 98 7.85 -7.42 -1.25
CA ASP A 98 9.11 -7.99 -0.74
C ASP A 98 9.95 -6.92 0.00
N ASN A 99 10.07 -5.71 -0.56
CA ASN A 99 10.81 -4.63 0.12
C ASN A 99 10.10 -4.17 1.39
N LEU A 100 8.77 -4.09 1.39
CA LEU A 100 7.99 -3.73 2.59
C LEU A 100 8.26 -4.74 3.71
N VAL A 101 8.17 -6.04 3.44
CA VAL A 101 8.48 -7.11 4.41
C VAL A 101 9.88 -6.92 5.01
N ASN A 102 10.87 -6.61 4.17
CA ASN A 102 12.25 -6.40 4.62
C ASN A 102 12.43 -5.10 5.43
N SER A 103 11.65 -4.06 5.15
CA SER A 103 11.70 -2.78 5.86
C SER A 103 11.08 -2.85 7.27
N GLU A 104 10.12 -3.76 7.47
CA GLU A 104 9.46 -3.99 8.75
C GLU A 104 10.33 -4.73 9.77
N VAL A 105 11.59 -5.08 9.45
CA VAL A 105 12.50 -5.79 10.38
C VAL A 105 13.02 -4.84 11.47
N VAL A 106 12.15 -4.38 12.39
CA VAL A 106 12.53 -3.65 13.62
C VAL A 106 11.63 -4.05 14.82
N MET A 107 12.18 -4.91 15.68
CA MET A 107 12.07 -5.01 17.16
C MET A 107 10.72 -5.07 17.94
N GLU A 108 9.55 -5.31 17.34
CA GLU A 108 8.33 -5.63 18.11
C GLU A 108 7.60 -6.89 17.64
N THR A 109 7.05 -7.67 18.59
CA THR A 109 6.35 -8.94 18.33
C THR A 109 5.10 -8.79 17.47
N SER A 110 4.44 -7.63 17.47
CA SER A 110 3.30 -7.33 16.57
C SER A 110 3.73 -7.23 15.10
N ILE A 111 4.94 -6.73 14.85
CA ILE A 111 5.48 -6.58 13.50
C ILE A 111 5.85 -7.95 12.90
N GLN A 112 6.21 -8.92 13.74
CA GLN A 112 6.45 -10.31 13.32
C GLN A 112 5.19 -10.96 12.72
N GLU A 113 3.99 -10.69 13.26
CA GLU A 113 2.74 -11.22 12.71
C GLU A 113 2.39 -10.58 11.36
N HIS A 114 2.65 -9.28 11.20
CA HIS A 114 2.42 -8.57 9.93
C HIS A 114 3.32 -9.09 8.81
N GLN A 115 4.60 -9.30 9.09
CA GLN A 115 5.55 -9.88 8.13
C GLN A 115 5.14 -11.28 7.68
N VAL A 116 4.67 -12.14 8.60
CA VAL A 116 4.19 -13.48 8.25
C VAL A 116 3.00 -13.39 7.30
N ARG A 117 2.01 -12.54 7.61
CA ARG A 117 0.82 -12.37 6.75
C ARG A 117 1.18 -11.80 5.38
N LEU A 118 2.08 -10.83 5.30
CA LEU A 118 2.56 -10.29 4.03
C LEU A 118 3.28 -11.37 3.21
N THR A 119 4.09 -12.22 3.86
CA THR A 119 4.77 -13.35 3.19
C THR A 119 3.76 -14.33 2.61
N GLU A 120 2.73 -14.72 3.37
CA GLU A 120 1.64 -15.58 2.90
C GLU A 120 0.91 -14.98 1.68
N ILE A 121 0.65 -13.67 1.70
CA ILE A 121 0.03 -12.96 0.56
C ILE A 121 0.92 -13.03 -0.68
N ILE A 122 2.23 -12.76 -0.53
CA ILE A 122 3.19 -12.80 -1.63
C ILE A 122 3.26 -14.21 -2.24
N GLU A 123 3.29 -15.25 -1.41
CA GLU A 123 3.32 -16.65 -1.86
C GLU A 123 2.05 -17.02 -2.63
N LEU A 124 0.88 -16.64 -2.11
CA LEU A 124 -0.40 -16.85 -2.79
C LEU A 124 -0.43 -16.13 -4.13
N GLU A 125 -0.06 -14.84 -4.16
CA GLU A 125 -0.03 -14.04 -5.39
C GLU A 125 0.92 -14.63 -6.43
N ARG A 126 2.07 -15.19 -6.04
CA ARG A 126 3.00 -15.87 -6.97
C ARG A 126 2.46 -17.18 -7.54
N SER A 127 1.50 -17.82 -6.86
CA SER A 127 0.90 -19.09 -7.29
C SER A 127 -0.22 -18.95 -8.33
N LEU A 128 -0.74 -17.74 -8.53
CA LEU A 128 -1.82 -17.40 -9.48
C LEU A 128 -1.30 -17.21 -10.92
#